data_AF-A0A7Y5XX85-F1
#
_entry.id   AF-A0A7Y5XX85-F1
#
_cell.length_a   1.000
_cell.length_b   1.000
_cell.length_c   1.000
_cell.angle_alpha   90.00
_cell.angle_beta   90.00
_cell.angle_gamma   90.00
#
_symmetry.space_group_name_H-M   'P 1'
#
loop_
_entity.id
_entity.type
_entity.pdbx_description
1 polymer ?
#
loop_
_entity_poly.entity_id
_entity_poly.type
_entity_poly.pdbx_seq_one_letter_code
_entity_poly.pdbx_strand_id
1 'polypeptide(L)'
;WHELTREEAFGDDSRYKIDDRLHRLTELGFDVDELELVAGADGYRLRLSPHVVEPGHHRRRLHALTGLNAQENQARRLLNDLARYRAELDRTSGRPVPETVAVHRWLSEVFEPAVAAIPAELWGKRDAAEIFHEALEHRWFLSQAADEDVGLMPAIEAYVRDVLTHAADERMVLEPRSSAEDDLNEL
;
A
#
# COMPACT_ATOMS: atom_id res chain seq x y z
N TRP A 1 -14.66 8.48 18.84
CA TRP A 1 -15.07 9.90 18.77
C TRP A 1 -13.89 10.87 18.70
N HIS A 2 -12.86 10.80 19.56
CA HIS A 2 -11.70 11.70 19.47
C HIS A 2 -10.82 11.53 18.22
N GLU A 3 -10.69 10.31 17.67
CA GLU A 3 -9.91 10.03 16.44
C GLU A 3 -10.46 10.76 15.18
N LEU A 4 -11.78 11.04 15.18
CA LEU A 4 -12.54 11.48 14.00
C LEU A 4 -12.52 13.00 13.76
N THR A 5 -12.10 13.79 14.74
CA THR A 5 -12.23 15.26 14.71
C THR A 5 -10.93 16.01 15.02
N ARG A 6 -9.84 15.28 15.29
CA ARG A 6 -8.56 15.91 15.65
C ARG A 6 -7.74 16.22 14.41
N GLU A 7 -7.54 17.50 14.11
CA GLU A 7 -6.41 17.92 13.27
C GLU A 7 -5.12 17.62 14.04
N GLU A 8 -4.25 16.80 13.46
CA GLU A 8 -2.96 16.46 14.07
C GLU A 8 -1.86 16.86 13.11
N ALA A 9 -0.89 17.62 13.61
CA ALA A 9 0.26 18.07 12.87
C ALA A 9 1.39 17.06 13.05
N PHE A 10 1.89 16.53 11.95
CA PHE A 10 3.02 15.61 11.94
C PHE A 10 4.26 16.32 11.39
N GLY A 11 5.33 16.40 12.18
CA GLY A 11 6.64 16.83 11.69
C GLY A 11 7.24 15.81 10.71
N ASP A 12 8.35 16.19 10.04
CA ASP A 12 8.99 15.33 9.02
C ASP A 12 9.41 13.94 9.57
N ASP A 13 9.84 13.89 10.84
CA ASP A 13 10.29 12.65 11.50
C ASP A 13 9.14 11.77 12.01
N SER A 14 7.88 12.16 11.76
CA SER A 14 6.68 11.48 12.26
C SER A 14 5.86 10.83 11.14
N ARG A 15 6.49 10.51 10.01
CA ARG A 15 5.82 9.83 8.90
C ARG A 15 5.13 8.54 9.35
N TYR A 16 5.79 7.67 10.11
CA TYR A 16 5.17 6.43 10.59
C TYR A 16 3.89 6.67 11.43
N LYS A 17 3.76 7.82 12.11
CA LYS A 17 2.57 8.19 12.89
C LYS A 17 1.34 8.50 12.02
N ILE A 18 1.56 9.00 10.80
CA ILE A 18 0.48 9.17 9.81
C ILE A 18 -0.03 7.80 9.37
N ASP A 19 0.89 6.88 9.07
CA ASP A 19 0.53 5.51 8.64
C ASP A 19 -0.21 4.77 9.75
N ASP A 20 0.24 4.93 10.99
CA ASP A 20 -0.41 4.38 12.17
C ASP A 20 -1.82 4.93 12.39
N ARG A 21 -2.00 6.25 12.24
CA ARG A 21 -3.33 6.85 12.29
C ARG A 21 -4.24 6.36 11.17
N LEU A 22 -3.71 6.27 9.96
CA LEU A 22 -4.45 5.78 8.79
C LEU A 22 -4.84 4.31 8.95
N HIS A 23 -3.98 3.50 9.56
CA HIS A 23 -4.25 2.11 9.92
C HIS A 23 -5.39 2.02 10.94
N ARG A 24 -5.35 2.79 12.03
CA ARG A 24 -6.46 2.84 13.00
C ARG A 24 -7.78 3.28 12.38
N LEU A 25 -7.76 4.30 11.53
CA LEU A 25 -8.96 4.78 10.84
C LEU A 25 -9.52 3.70 9.90
N THR A 26 -8.62 2.98 9.23
CA THR A 26 -8.95 1.83 8.40
C THR A 26 -9.61 0.70 9.19
N GLU A 27 -9.08 0.35 10.38
CA GLU A 27 -9.69 -0.63 11.30
C GLU A 27 -11.08 -0.22 11.78
N LEU A 28 -11.31 1.09 11.89
CA LEU A 28 -12.61 1.68 12.26
C LEU A 28 -13.59 1.79 11.09
N GLY A 29 -13.19 1.39 9.88
CA GLY A 29 -14.02 1.36 8.68
C GLY A 29 -14.03 2.65 7.87
N PHE A 30 -13.14 3.61 8.16
CA PHE A 30 -12.96 4.83 7.38
C PHE A 30 -11.93 4.61 6.27
N ASP A 31 -12.05 5.35 5.17
CA ASP A 31 -11.26 5.13 3.95
C ASP A 31 -10.48 6.38 3.44
N VAL A 32 -9.52 6.21 2.53
CA VAL A 32 -8.72 7.27 1.89
C VAL A 32 -9.53 8.28 1.10
N ASP A 33 -10.61 7.85 0.44
CA ASP A 33 -11.50 8.79 -0.27
C ASP A 33 -12.25 9.68 0.74
N GLU A 34 -12.30 9.27 2.01
CA GLU A 34 -12.77 10.05 3.13
C GLU A 34 -11.65 10.83 3.84
N LEU A 35 -10.37 10.60 3.51
CA LEU A 35 -9.23 11.20 4.21
C LEU A 35 -8.39 12.06 3.28
N GLU A 36 -8.51 13.38 3.45
CA GLU A 36 -7.71 14.35 2.74
C GLU A 36 -6.42 14.63 3.54
N LEU A 37 -5.27 14.24 3.00
CA LEU A 37 -3.97 14.62 3.54
C LEU A 37 -3.53 15.96 2.94
N VAL A 38 -3.45 16.99 3.77
CA VAL A 38 -3.06 18.35 3.38
C VAL A 38 -1.70 18.66 3.98
N ALA A 39 -0.69 18.86 3.13
CA ALA A 39 0.59 19.39 3.56
C ALA A 39 0.47 20.90 3.87
N GLY A 40 1.06 21.33 4.98
CA GLY A 40 1.12 22.73 5.43
C GLY A 40 2.52 23.11 5.91
N ALA A 41 2.68 24.37 6.33
CA ALA A 41 3.97 24.92 6.77
C ALA A 41 4.54 24.20 8.01
N ASP A 42 3.67 23.67 8.89
CA ASP A 42 4.04 23.02 10.15
C ASP A 42 4.01 21.48 10.07
N GLY A 43 3.88 20.90 8.87
CA GLY A 43 3.80 19.44 8.68
C GLY A 43 2.60 18.98 7.85
N TYR A 44 2.07 17.78 8.16
CA TYR A 44 0.87 17.26 7.48
C TYR A 44 -0.36 17.37 8.38
N ARG A 45 -1.52 17.65 7.79
CA ARG A 45 -2.84 17.56 8.43
C ARG A 45 -3.70 16.51 7.73
N LEU A 46 -4.36 15.68 8.53
CA LEU A 46 -5.34 14.71 8.04
C LEU A 46 -6.76 15.24 8.31
N ARG A 47 -7.58 15.35 7.27
CA ARG A 47 -8.99 15.78 7.36
C ARG A 47 -9.91 14.63 6.95
N LEU A 48 -10.80 14.24 7.85
CA LEU A 48 -11.83 13.23 7.59
C LEU A 48 -13.11 13.89 7.04
N SER A 49 -13.57 13.41 5.90
CA SER A 49 -14.82 13.74 5.22
C SER A 49 -15.56 12.43 4.90
N PRO A 50 -16.31 11.86 5.86
CA PRO A 50 -16.90 10.54 5.71
C PRO A 50 -17.93 10.51 4.58
N HIS A 51 -17.86 9.48 3.73
CA HIS A 51 -18.81 9.23 2.66
C HIS A 51 -18.88 7.74 2.31
N VAL A 52 -20.09 7.23 2.11
CA VAL A 52 -20.29 5.81 1.77
C VAL A 52 -19.79 5.52 0.36
N VAL A 53 -18.82 4.62 0.24
CA VAL A 53 -18.35 4.08 -1.05
C VAL A 53 -18.99 2.72 -1.34
N GLU A 54 -19.19 2.43 -2.63
CA GLU A 54 -19.69 1.13 -3.08
C GLU A 54 -18.61 0.04 -2.93
N PRO A 55 -18.99 -1.25 -2.75
CA PRO A 55 -18.04 -2.34 -2.80
C PRO A 55 -17.20 -2.36 -4.09
N GLY A 56 -15.91 -2.63 -3.97
CA GLY A 56 -14.99 -2.68 -5.10
C GLY A 56 -14.50 -1.31 -5.58
N HIS A 57 -14.82 -0.22 -4.85
CA HIS A 57 -14.46 1.13 -5.25
C HIS A 57 -12.94 1.27 -5.41
N HIS A 58 -12.16 0.84 -4.42
CA HIS A 58 -10.71 1.05 -4.41
C HIS A 58 -10.03 0.23 -5.50
N ARG A 59 -10.50 -1.00 -5.75
CA ARG A 59 -10.00 -1.81 -6.87
C ARG A 59 -10.22 -1.11 -8.21
N ARG A 60 -11.43 -0.61 -8.47
CA ARG A 60 -11.75 0.11 -9.71
C ARG A 60 -10.93 1.38 -9.84
N ARG A 61 -10.80 2.15 -8.74
CA ARG A 61 -10.03 3.40 -8.71
C ARG A 61 -8.54 3.16 -8.96
N LEU A 62 -7.92 2.23 -8.23
CA LEU A 62 -6.51 1.88 -8.42
C LEU A 62 -6.27 1.44 -9.86
N HIS A 63 -7.06 0.49 -10.35
CA HIS A 63 -6.92 0.00 -11.72
C HIS A 63 -7.07 1.13 -12.76
N ALA A 64 -8.03 2.03 -12.58
CA ALA A 64 -8.23 3.16 -13.50
C ALA A 64 -7.06 4.15 -13.50
N LEU A 65 -6.43 4.39 -12.35
CA LEU A 65 -5.30 5.31 -12.22
C LEU A 65 -3.98 4.68 -12.68
N THR A 66 -3.71 3.43 -12.30
CA THR A 66 -2.38 2.82 -12.39
C THR A 66 -2.31 1.59 -13.29
N GLY A 67 -3.45 0.98 -13.62
CA GLY A 67 -3.52 -0.33 -14.27
C GLY A 67 -3.24 -1.52 -13.34
N LEU A 68 -2.95 -1.29 -12.05
CA LEU A 68 -2.67 -2.36 -11.09
C LEU A 68 -3.95 -3.09 -10.68
N ASN A 69 -3.86 -4.43 -10.64
CA ASN A 69 -4.89 -5.28 -10.06
C ASN A 69 -4.51 -5.65 -8.63
N ALA A 70 -5.44 -5.50 -7.70
CA ALA A 70 -5.27 -5.83 -6.30
C ALA A 70 -6.62 -6.23 -5.67
N GLN A 71 -6.59 -6.81 -4.49
CA GLN A 71 -7.78 -6.96 -3.64
C GLN A 71 -8.20 -5.62 -3.02
N GLU A 72 -9.40 -5.53 -2.43
CA GLU A 72 -9.95 -4.25 -1.94
C GLU A 72 -9.05 -3.58 -0.90
N ASN A 73 -8.61 -4.33 0.11
CA ASN A 73 -7.73 -3.81 1.16
C ASN A 73 -6.33 -3.48 0.67
N GLN A 74 -5.80 -4.28 -0.28
CA GLN A 74 -4.52 -4.01 -0.93
C GLN A 74 -4.61 -2.71 -1.74
N ALA A 75 -5.66 -2.56 -2.55
CA ALA A 75 -5.88 -1.37 -3.37
C ALA A 75 -6.00 -0.11 -2.52
N ARG A 76 -6.73 -0.19 -1.41
CA ARG A 76 -6.81 0.89 -0.43
C ARG A 76 -5.44 1.29 0.11
N ARG A 77 -4.60 0.34 0.52
CA ARG A 77 -3.26 0.67 1.04
C ARG A 77 -2.36 1.31 -0.04
N LEU A 78 -2.45 0.86 -1.29
CA LEU A 78 -1.69 1.45 -2.40
C LEU A 78 -2.17 2.89 -2.70
N LEU A 79 -3.48 3.13 -2.70
CA LEU A 79 -4.04 4.47 -2.88
C LEU A 79 -3.63 5.44 -1.74
N ASN A 80 -3.54 4.94 -0.50
CA ASN A 80 -3.01 5.69 0.64
C ASN A 80 -1.58 6.17 0.41
N ASP A 81 -0.70 5.26 -0.04
CA ASP A 81 0.71 5.58 -0.29
C ASP A 81 0.84 6.58 -1.45
N LEU A 82 0.05 6.42 -2.51
CA LEU A 82 -0.03 7.38 -3.62
C LEU A 82 -0.50 8.77 -3.15
N ALA A 83 -1.57 8.84 -2.35
CA ALA A 83 -2.09 10.11 -1.84
C ALA A 83 -1.04 10.84 -0.99
N ARG A 84 -0.32 10.08 -0.17
CA ARG A 84 0.80 10.59 0.63
C ARG A 84 1.93 11.12 -0.24
N TYR A 85 2.35 10.35 -1.23
CA TYR A 85 3.40 10.75 -2.16
C TYR A 85 3.02 12.05 -2.89
N ARG A 86 1.76 12.18 -3.32
CA ARG A 86 1.25 13.42 -3.92
C ARG A 86 1.31 14.59 -2.95
N ALA A 87 0.90 14.43 -1.69
CA ALA A 87 0.98 15.49 -0.69
C ALA A 87 2.44 15.96 -0.48
N GLU A 88 3.41 15.04 -0.56
CA GLU A 88 4.83 15.37 -0.50
C GLU A 88 5.31 16.16 -1.72
N LEU A 89 4.86 15.77 -2.91
CA LEU A 89 5.14 16.51 -4.13
C LEU A 89 4.54 17.92 -4.12
N ASP A 90 3.31 18.06 -3.62
CA ASP A 90 2.63 19.35 -3.48
C ASP A 90 3.45 20.29 -2.58
N ARG A 91 3.92 19.76 -1.45
CA ARG A 91 4.77 20.49 -0.50
C ARG A 91 6.09 20.90 -1.12
N THR A 92 6.81 19.96 -1.73
CA THR A 92 8.16 20.19 -2.27
C THR A 92 8.13 21.12 -3.49
N SER A 93 7.09 21.04 -4.32
CA SER A 93 6.93 21.90 -5.49
C SER A 93 6.31 23.25 -5.17
N GLY A 94 5.77 23.43 -3.96
CA GLY A 94 5.09 24.65 -3.52
C GLY A 94 3.74 24.92 -4.22
N ARG A 95 3.18 23.92 -4.92
CA ARG A 95 1.89 24.03 -5.62
C ARG A 95 1.23 22.66 -5.77
N PRO A 96 -0.10 22.58 -5.92
CA PRO A 96 -0.78 21.32 -6.19
C PRO A 96 -0.27 20.68 -7.49
N VAL A 97 0.15 19.42 -7.40
CA VAL A 97 0.57 18.58 -8.51
C VAL A 97 -0.67 17.88 -9.10
N PRO A 98 -0.85 17.88 -10.43
CA PRO A 98 -1.93 17.13 -11.07
C PRO A 98 -1.87 15.64 -10.72
N GLU A 99 -3.04 15.03 -10.48
CA GLU A 99 -3.15 13.63 -10.05
C GLU A 99 -2.45 12.66 -11.02
N THR A 100 -2.63 12.86 -12.32
CA THR A 100 -1.98 12.04 -13.35
C THR A 100 -0.45 12.09 -13.30
N VAL A 101 0.12 13.25 -12.97
CA VAL A 101 1.58 13.43 -12.81
C VAL A 101 2.04 12.72 -11.54
N ALA A 102 1.31 12.88 -10.44
CA ALA A 102 1.63 12.21 -9.18
C ALA A 102 1.58 10.68 -9.32
N VAL A 103 0.57 10.15 -10.02
CA VAL A 103 0.43 8.72 -10.32
C VAL A 103 1.62 8.18 -11.11
N HIS A 104 1.97 8.82 -12.23
CA HIS A 104 3.09 8.37 -13.05
C HIS A 104 4.40 8.38 -12.25
N ARG A 105 4.66 9.48 -11.52
CA ARG A 105 5.87 9.59 -10.71
C ARG A 105 5.90 8.58 -9.57
N TRP A 106 4.78 8.33 -8.91
CA TRP A 106 4.69 7.33 -7.85
C TRP A 106 4.98 5.93 -8.38
N LEU A 107 4.43 5.58 -9.55
CA LEU A 107 4.73 4.31 -10.20
C LEU A 107 6.23 4.15 -10.46
N SER A 108 6.85 5.14 -11.11
CA SER A 108 8.26 5.06 -11.51
C SER A 108 9.28 5.24 -10.38
N GLU A 109 8.95 6.02 -9.35
CA GLU A 109 9.89 6.40 -8.28
C GLU A 109 9.72 5.60 -7.00
N VAL A 110 8.54 4.97 -6.79
CA VAL A 110 8.22 4.25 -5.55
C VAL A 110 7.84 2.81 -5.84
N PHE A 111 6.78 2.58 -6.63
CA PHE A 111 6.24 1.23 -6.83
C PHE A 111 7.19 0.31 -7.62
N GLU A 112 7.62 0.74 -8.82
CA GLU A 112 8.48 -0.06 -9.68
C GLU A 112 9.84 -0.38 -9.04
N PRO A 113 10.56 0.59 -8.42
CA PRO A 113 11.80 0.28 -7.71
C PRO A 113 11.61 -0.68 -6.54
N ALA A 114 10.50 -0.55 -5.81
CA ALA A 114 10.20 -1.44 -4.69
C ALA A 114 9.99 -2.89 -5.13
N VAL A 115 9.22 -3.10 -6.22
CA VAL A 115 8.99 -4.43 -6.78
C VAL A 115 10.26 -4.99 -7.43
N ALA A 116 11.05 -4.14 -8.11
CA ALA A 116 12.29 -4.54 -8.75
C ALA A 116 13.40 -4.93 -7.75
N ALA A 117 13.30 -4.50 -6.50
CA ALA A 117 14.23 -4.86 -5.43
C ALA A 117 14.06 -6.31 -4.94
N ILE A 118 12.96 -6.98 -5.30
CA ILE A 118 12.73 -8.38 -4.95
C ILE A 118 13.72 -9.26 -5.72
N PRO A 119 14.43 -10.19 -5.05
CA PRO A 119 15.32 -11.14 -5.72
C PRO A 119 14.60 -11.94 -6.82
N ALA A 120 15.27 -12.14 -7.95
CA ALA A 120 14.67 -12.76 -9.14
C ALA A 120 14.16 -14.19 -8.88
N GLU A 121 14.81 -14.90 -7.96
CA GLU A 121 14.41 -16.24 -7.52
C GLU A 121 13.10 -16.28 -6.72
N LEU A 122 12.62 -15.13 -6.23
CA LEU A 122 11.34 -14.99 -5.52
C LEU A 122 10.24 -14.38 -6.41
N TRP A 123 10.56 -14.06 -7.67
CA TRP A 123 9.57 -13.52 -8.61
C TRP A 123 8.48 -14.54 -8.90
N GLY A 124 7.23 -14.10 -8.82
CA GLY A 124 6.06 -14.94 -9.10
C GLY A 124 5.51 -15.70 -7.89
N LYS A 125 6.17 -15.62 -6.72
CA LYS A 125 5.60 -16.10 -5.45
C LYS A 125 4.33 -15.35 -5.04
N ARG A 126 4.30 -14.06 -5.38
CA ARG A 126 3.23 -13.09 -5.13
C ARG A 126 3.10 -12.15 -6.31
N ASP A 127 1.90 -11.60 -6.51
CA ASP A 127 1.70 -10.52 -7.47
C ASP A 127 2.36 -9.21 -7.01
N ALA A 128 2.76 -8.33 -7.94
CA ALA A 128 3.49 -7.10 -7.64
C ALA A 128 2.75 -6.16 -6.66
N ALA A 129 1.42 -6.06 -6.79
CA ALA A 129 0.61 -5.27 -5.88
C ALA A 129 0.58 -5.86 -4.47
N GLU A 130 0.63 -7.18 -4.34
CA GLU A 130 0.68 -7.89 -3.05
C GLU A 130 2.04 -7.71 -2.38
N ILE A 131 3.13 -7.87 -3.14
CA ILE A 131 4.50 -7.58 -2.68
C ILE A 131 4.59 -6.18 -2.09
N PHE A 132 4.13 -5.18 -2.84
CA PHE A 132 4.20 -3.79 -2.39
C PHE A 132 3.32 -3.54 -1.17
N HIS A 133 2.11 -4.13 -1.13
CA HIS A 133 1.23 -4.07 0.02
C HIS A 133 1.87 -4.66 1.29
N GLU A 134 2.43 -5.87 1.21
CA GLU A 134 3.09 -6.54 2.34
C GLU A 134 4.35 -5.79 2.77
N ALA A 135 5.12 -5.22 1.84
CA ALA A 135 6.28 -4.38 2.15
C ALA A 135 5.90 -3.09 2.92
N LEU A 136 4.80 -2.43 2.53
CA LEU A 136 4.29 -1.26 3.26
C LEU A 136 3.83 -1.62 4.68
N GLU A 137 3.22 -2.79 4.85
CA GLU A 137 2.85 -3.30 6.17
C GLU A 137 4.07 -3.58 7.04
N HIS A 138 5.08 -4.23 6.46
CA HIS A 138 6.32 -4.52 7.16
C HIS A 138 7.06 -3.23 7.55
N ARG A 139 7.10 -2.22 6.67
CA ARG A 139 7.65 -0.89 6.98
C ARG A 139 6.96 -0.27 8.20
N TRP A 140 5.63 -0.29 8.22
CA TRP A 140 4.87 0.26 9.35
C TRP A 140 5.22 -0.46 10.65
N PHE A 141 5.23 -1.80 10.64
CA PHE A 141 5.59 -2.60 11.81
C PHE A 141 7.01 -2.29 12.31
N LEU A 142 8.00 -2.23 11.42
CA LEU A 142 9.38 -1.91 11.78
C LEU A 142 9.52 -0.48 12.32
N SER A 143 8.83 0.47 11.70
CA SER A 143 8.89 1.87 12.13
C SER A 143 8.26 2.07 13.51
N GLN A 144 7.16 1.36 13.78
CA GLN A 144 6.54 1.33 15.11
C GLN A 144 7.44 0.70 16.16
N ALA A 145 8.11 -0.40 15.84
CA ALA A 145 9.03 -1.06 16.75
C ALA A 145 10.28 -0.21 17.05
N ALA A 146 10.73 0.59 16.09
CA ALA A 146 11.89 1.47 16.21
C ALA A 146 11.57 2.87 16.78
N ASP A 147 10.30 3.26 16.82
CA ASP A 147 9.83 4.63 17.08
C ASP A 147 10.45 5.68 16.12
N GLU A 148 10.74 5.26 14.88
CA GLU A 148 11.37 6.07 13.82
C GLU A 148 10.96 5.56 12.43
N ASP A 149 10.93 6.41 11.39
CA ASP A 149 10.67 5.97 10.01
C ASP A 149 11.84 5.19 9.42
N VAL A 150 11.66 3.88 9.23
CA VAL A 150 12.68 2.97 8.68
C VAL A 150 12.88 3.16 7.16
N GLY A 151 11.93 3.81 6.48
CA GLY A 151 11.96 3.97 5.03
C GLY A 151 11.59 2.69 4.26
N LEU A 152 11.31 2.85 2.96
CA LEU A 152 10.76 1.77 2.13
C LEU A 152 11.80 0.69 1.77
N MET A 153 13.00 1.09 1.33
CA MET A 153 14.01 0.13 0.87
C MET A 153 14.52 -0.80 1.99
N PRO A 154 14.88 -0.29 3.19
CA PRO A 154 15.26 -1.16 4.30
C PRO A 154 14.11 -2.10 4.73
N ALA A 155 12.86 -1.62 4.64
CA ALA A 155 11.70 -2.44 4.93
C ALA A 155 11.48 -3.56 3.90
N ILE A 156 11.76 -3.33 2.61
CA ILE A 156 11.70 -4.37 1.58
C ILE A 156 12.76 -5.44 1.82
N GLU A 157 13.99 -5.06 2.15
CA GLU A 157 15.05 -6.02 2.48
C GLU A 157 14.66 -6.90 3.68
N ALA A 158 14.10 -6.29 4.72
CA ALA A 158 13.59 -7.01 5.89
C ALA A 158 12.40 -7.92 5.54
N TYR A 159 11.44 -7.43 4.74
CA TYR A 159 10.30 -8.21 4.26
C TYR A 159 10.72 -9.43 3.44
N VAL A 160 11.68 -9.26 2.53
CA VAL A 160 12.22 -10.37 1.72
C VAL A 160 12.81 -11.45 2.63
N ARG A 161 13.61 -11.04 3.61
CA ARG A 161 14.28 -11.94 4.56
C ARG A 161 13.28 -12.66 5.46
N ASP A 162 12.35 -11.92 6.07
CA ASP A 162 11.53 -12.39 7.19
C ASP A 162 10.22 -13.04 6.73
N VAL A 163 9.72 -12.68 5.54
CA VAL A 163 8.40 -13.11 5.05
C VAL A 163 8.50 -13.83 3.71
N LEU A 164 8.96 -13.15 2.65
CA LEU A 164 8.83 -13.67 1.29
C LEU A 164 9.67 -14.94 1.03
N THR A 165 10.84 -15.03 1.66
CA THR A 165 11.68 -16.24 1.59
C THR A 165 10.97 -17.46 2.14
N HIS A 166 10.11 -17.28 3.15
CA HIS A 166 9.39 -18.36 3.85
C HIS A 166 7.97 -18.59 3.32
N ALA A 167 7.46 -17.71 2.45
CA ALA A 167 6.14 -17.84 1.85
C ALA A 167 6.08 -19.01 0.85
N ALA A 168 4.95 -19.73 0.86
CA ALA A 168 4.62 -20.71 -0.16
C ALA A 168 4.30 -20.03 -1.50
N ASP A 169 4.65 -20.66 -2.62
CA ASP A 169 4.37 -20.16 -3.97
C ASP A 169 2.86 -20.10 -4.25
N GLU A 170 2.29 -18.91 -4.48
CA GLU A 170 0.85 -18.79 -4.81
C GLU A 170 0.48 -19.46 -6.13
N ARG A 171 1.39 -19.47 -7.12
CA ARG A 171 1.18 -20.18 -8.38
C ARG A 171 1.06 -21.69 -8.20
N MET A 172 1.75 -22.28 -7.23
CA MET A 172 1.59 -23.70 -6.92
C MET A 172 0.24 -24.02 -6.26
N VAL A 173 -0.39 -23.04 -5.61
CA VAL A 173 -1.69 -23.22 -4.94
C VAL A 173 -2.87 -23.05 -5.92
N LEU A 174 -2.69 -22.27 -6.99
CA LEU A 174 -3.74 -22.00 -8.00
C LEU A 174 -3.80 -23.02 -9.15
N GLU A 175 -2.88 -23.98 -9.24
CA GLU A 175 -3.07 -25.17 -10.06
C GLU A 175 -3.90 -26.20 -9.29
N PRO A 176 -5.22 -26.35 -9.53
CA PRO A 176 -5.86 -27.59 -9.13
C PRO A 176 -5.13 -28.68 -9.90
N ARG A 177 -4.54 -29.64 -9.17
CA ARG A 177 -4.14 -30.93 -9.72
C ARG A 177 -5.31 -31.40 -10.60
N SER A 178 -5.18 -31.25 -11.92
CA SER A 178 -6.13 -31.90 -12.81
C SER A 178 -5.93 -33.38 -12.53
N SER A 179 -6.99 -33.99 -12.03
CA SER A 179 -7.05 -35.40 -11.69
C SER A 179 -6.78 -36.20 -12.96
N ALA A 180 -5.52 -36.61 -13.13
CA ALA A 180 -5.15 -37.75 -13.95
C ALA A 180 -5.61 -39.02 -13.22
N GLU A 181 -6.93 -39.22 -13.13
CA GLU A 181 -7.57 -40.47 -12.71
C GLU A 181 -8.92 -40.58 -13.44
N ASP A 182 -8.88 -40.87 -14.74
CA ASP A 182 -10.04 -41.40 -15.47
C ASP A 182 -9.63 -42.42 -16.56
N ASP A 183 -8.50 -43.11 -16.34
CA ASP A 183 -7.98 -44.18 -17.21
C ASP A 183 -7.88 -45.51 -16.44
N LEU A 184 -8.85 -45.86 -15.59
CA LEU A 184 -8.96 -47.22 -15.03
C LEU A 184 -10.41 -47.58 -14.70
N ASN A 185 -11.25 -47.76 -15.72
CA ASN A 185 -12.36 -48.72 -15.61
C ASN A 185 -12.86 -49.21 -16.99
N GLU A 186 -12.05 -50.02 -17.68
CA GLU A 186 -12.59 -51.08 -18.53
C GLU A 186 -12.71 -52.35 -17.67
N LEU A 187 -13.94 -52.78 -17.38
CA LEU A 187 -14.40 -54.18 -17.38
C LEU A 187 -15.93 -54.21 -17.47
#